data_AF-A0A7W5D5T5-F1
#
_entry.id   AF-A0A7W5D5T5-F1
#
_cell.length_a   1.000
_cell.length_b   1.000
_cell.length_c   1.000
_cell.angle_alpha   90.00
_cell.angle_beta   90.00
_cell.angle_gamma   90.00
#
_symmetry.space_group_name_H-M   'P 1'
#
loop_
_entity.id
_entity.type
_entity.pdbx_description
1 polymer ?
#
loop_
_entity_poly.entity_id
_entity_poly.type
_entity_poly.pdbx_seq_one_letter_code
_entity_poly.pdbx_strand_id
1 'polypeptide(L)'
;MKFVPPAACVLLGVLLSGAPAAAQSRGELLYTTHCVACHTTEVHWRDRRLATDWDSLQAQVSRWQAIGFLAWSDDDIAAVTKYLNESYYGFKQPGGKPLVLTPAAKP
;
A
#
# COMPACT_ATOMS: atom_id res chain seq x y z
N MET A 1 -51.79 30.55 -30.28
CA MET A 1 -50.60 31.40 -30.12
C MET A 1 -50.45 31.66 -28.62
N LYS A 2 -49.48 31.03 -27.93
CA LYS A 2 -49.21 31.26 -26.51
C LYS A 2 -47.71 31.57 -26.36
N PHE A 3 -47.43 32.73 -25.79
CA PHE A 3 -46.11 33.25 -25.45
C PHE A 3 -45.45 32.39 -24.36
N VAL A 4 -44.15 32.10 -24.51
CA VAL A 4 -43.29 31.54 -23.45
C VAL A 4 -42.02 32.38 -23.41
N PRO A 5 -41.64 32.99 -22.26
CA PRO A 5 -40.42 33.78 -22.15
C PRO A 5 -39.19 32.89 -21.96
N PRO A 6 -37.98 33.32 -22.38
CA PRO A 6 -36.77 32.53 -22.21
C PRO A 6 -36.32 32.54 -20.75
N ALA A 7 -36.22 31.34 -20.18
CA ALA A 7 -35.67 31.11 -18.86
C ALA A 7 -34.22 31.60 -18.79
N ALA A 8 -33.92 32.41 -17.78
CA ALA A 8 -32.57 32.83 -17.43
C ALA A 8 -31.73 31.60 -17.04
N CYS A 9 -30.72 31.28 -17.85
CA CYS A 9 -29.70 30.29 -17.51
C CYS A 9 -28.79 30.86 -16.42
N VAL A 10 -29.09 30.55 -15.16
CA VAL A 10 -28.13 30.69 -14.06
C VAL A 10 -27.13 29.55 -14.17
N LEU A 11 -25.93 29.86 -14.68
CA LEU A 11 -24.79 28.93 -14.66
C LEU A 11 -24.27 28.83 -13.22
N LEU A 12 -24.76 27.83 -12.49
CA LEU A 12 -24.25 27.46 -11.18
C LEU A 12 -22.91 26.75 -11.37
N GLY A 13 -21.81 27.45 -11.04
CA GLY A 13 -20.47 26.88 -11.06
C GLY A 13 -20.33 25.73 -10.06
N VAL A 14 -20.09 24.53 -10.57
CA VAL A 14 -19.72 23.37 -9.76
C VAL A 14 -18.24 23.51 -9.39
N LEU A 15 -17.97 23.89 -8.14
CA LEU A 15 -16.64 23.75 -7.54
C LEU A 15 -16.42 22.27 -7.22
N LEU A 16 -15.61 21.58 -8.05
CA LEU A 16 -15.19 20.21 -7.79
C LEU A 16 -14.08 20.22 -6.73
N SER A 17 -14.45 20.21 -5.45
CA SER A 17 -13.53 19.96 -4.35
C SER A 17 -13.19 18.47 -4.31
N GLY A 18 -12.19 18.04 -5.07
CA GLY A 18 -11.60 16.71 -4.93
C GLY A 18 -10.78 16.64 -3.64
N ALA A 19 -11.11 15.72 -2.73
CA ALA A 19 -10.25 15.41 -1.60
C ALA A 19 -8.87 14.94 -2.13
N PRO A 20 -7.75 15.28 -1.48
CA PRO A 20 -6.46 14.79 -1.92
C PRO A 20 -6.47 13.26 -1.80
N ALA A 21 -6.33 12.57 -2.92
CA ALA A 21 -6.01 11.15 -2.88
C ALA A 21 -4.69 11.00 -2.12
N ALA A 22 -4.70 10.24 -1.02
CA ALA A 22 -3.47 9.94 -0.30
C ALA A 22 -2.51 9.25 -1.29
N ALA A 23 -1.36 9.87 -1.53
CA ALA A 23 -0.37 9.30 -2.44
C ALA A 23 0.08 7.94 -1.90
N GLN A 24 0.03 6.91 -2.76
CA GLN A 24 0.50 5.57 -2.43
C GLN A 24 1.96 5.65 -1.96
N SER A 25 2.30 4.94 -0.88
CA SER A 25 3.69 4.90 -0.44
C SER A 25 4.56 4.15 -1.45
N ARG A 26 5.86 4.46 -1.49
CA ARG A 26 6.80 3.73 -2.38
C ARG A 26 6.76 2.21 -2.13
N GLY A 27 6.74 1.79 -0.86
CA GLY A 27 6.69 0.37 -0.51
C GLY A 27 5.40 -0.31 -0.95
N GLU A 28 4.26 0.38 -0.81
CA GLU A 28 2.97 -0.12 -1.28
C GLU A 28 2.94 -0.27 -2.79
N LEU A 29 3.42 0.73 -3.55
CA LEU A 29 3.49 0.68 -5.01
C LEU A 29 4.31 -0.51 -5.51
N LEU A 30 5.50 -0.71 -4.93
CA LEU A 30 6.38 -1.81 -5.30
C LEU A 30 5.76 -3.17 -4.94
N TYR A 31 5.13 -3.28 -3.76
CA TYR A 31 4.45 -4.49 -3.34
C TYR A 31 3.30 -4.86 -4.30
N THR A 32 2.39 -3.92 -4.59
CA THR A 32 1.21 -4.19 -5.43
C THR A 32 1.57 -4.51 -6.87
N THR A 33 2.73 -4.03 -7.33
CA THR A 33 3.19 -4.25 -8.71
C THR A 33 3.92 -5.59 -8.87
N HIS A 34 4.70 -6.01 -7.86
CA HIS A 34 5.65 -7.11 -8.02
C HIS A 34 5.37 -8.32 -7.14
N CYS A 35 5.01 -8.11 -5.87
CA CYS A 35 4.95 -9.21 -4.90
C CYS A 35 3.70 -10.10 -5.09
N VAL A 36 2.60 -9.53 -5.56
CA VAL A 36 1.34 -10.26 -5.79
C VAL A 36 1.21 -10.85 -7.20
N ALA A 37 2.26 -10.74 -8.03
CA ALA A 37 2.25 -11.27 -9.39
C ALA A 37 2.39 -12.80 -9.43
N CYS A 38 3.06 -13.40 -8.44
CA CYS A 38 3.36 -14.84 -8.41
C CYS A 38 2.60 -15.60 -7.31
N HIS A 39 2.12 -14.92 -6.26
CA HIS A 39 1.37 -15.51 -5.16
C HIS A 39 0.39 -14.51 -4.58
N THR A 40 -0.61 -14.99 -3.84
CA THR A 40 -1.55 -14.13 -3.13
C THR A 40 -0.95 -13.58 -1.85
N THR A 41 -1.70 -12.71 -1.18
CA THR A 41 -1.41 -12.13 0.14
C THR A 41 -1.31 -13.17 1.26
N GLU A 42 -1.79 -14.41 1.05
CA GLU A 42 -1.79 -15.48 2.05
C GLU A 42 -0.42 -15.82 2.62
N VAL A 43 0.65 -15.53 1.86
CA VAL A 43 2.03 -15.74 2.30
C VAL A 43 2.37 -15.00 3.60
N HIS A 44 1.61 -13.95 3.96
CA HIS A 44 1.83 -13.13 5.15
C HIS A 44 1.23 -13.73 6.43
N TRP A 45 0.22 -14.59 6.35
CA TRP A 45 -0.49 -15.12 7.54
C TRP A 45 -0.63 -16.63 7.60
N ARG A 46 -0.31 -17.38 6.54
CA ARG A 46 -0.36 -18.85 6.56
C ARG A 46 0.55 -19.45 7.65
N ASP A 47 0.19 -20.65 8.15
CA ASP A 47 0.85 -21.34 9.27
C ASP A 47 2.39 -21.42 9.16
N ARG A 48 2.90 -21.58 7.94
CA ARG A 48 4.34 -21.66 7.66
C ARG A 48 4.93 -20.32 7.19
N ARG A 49 4.50 -19.18 7.73
CA ARG A 49 5.13 -17.88 7.45
C ARG A 49 6.57 -17.89 7.95
N LEU A 50 7.49 -17.30 7.18
CA LEU A 50 8.92 -17.39 7.44
C LEU A 50 9.47 -16.18 8.23
N ALA A 51 8.81 -15.03 8.14
CA ALA A 51 9.20 -13.84 8.89
C ALA A 51 8.65 -13.93 10.33
N THR A 52 9.52 -13.74 11.31
CA THR A 52 9.23 -13.78 12.74
C THR A 52 9.55 -12.48 13.46
N ASP A 53 10.27 -11.57 12.79
CA ASP A 53 10.72 -10.27 13.26
C ASP A 53 11.03 -9.35 12.07
N TRP A 54 11.47 -8.13 12.35
CA TRP A 54 11.79 -7.15 11.31
C TRP A 54 12.93 -7.64 10.38
N ASP A 55 14.00 -8.18 10.95
CA ASP A 55 15.19 -8.56 10.18
C ASP A 55 14.89 -9.73 9.25
N SER A 56 14.15 -10.73 9.73
CA SER A 56 13.67 -11.83 8.89
C SER A 56 12.66 -11.38 7.85
N LEU A 57 11.80 -10.38 8.13
CA LEU A 57 10.93 -9.79 7.12
C LEU A 57 11.74 -9.10 6.02
N GLN A 58 12.71 -8.26 6.39
CA GLN A 58 13.58 -7.57 5.43
C GLN A 58 14.40 -8.57 4.60
N ALA A 59 14.92 -9.63 5.22
CA ALA A 59 15.61 -10.70 4.53
C ALA A 59 14.72 -11.41 3.49
N GLN A 60 13.45 -11.63 3.82
CA GLN A 60 12.48 -12.20 2.87
C GLN A 60 12.22 -11.25 1.70
N VAL A 61 12.05 -9.94 1.94
CA VAL A 61 11.89 -8.94 0.87
C VAL A 61 13.12 -8.92 -0.04
N SER A 62 14.32 -8.87 0.54
CA SER A 62 15.59 -8.89 -0.20
C SER A 62 15.74 -10.15 -1.06
N ARG A 63 15.41 -11.32 -0.50
CA ARG A 63 15.43 -12.59 -1.24
C ARG A 63 14.47 -12.60 -2.42
N TRP A 64 13.22 -12.18 -2.22
CA TRP A 64 12.20 -12.29 -3.26
C TRP A 64 12.38 -11.25 -4.37
N GLN A 65 12.84 -10.04 -4.07
CA GLN A 65 13.19 -9.08 -5.13
C GLN A 65 14.36 -9.58 -5.99
N ALA A 66 15.31 -10.31 -5.39
CA ALA A 66 16.42 -10.91 -6.13
C ALA A 66 15.94 -12.06 -7.03
N ILE A 67 15.04 -12.92 -6.55
CA ILE A 67 14.39 -13.96 -7.36
C ILE A 67 13.61 -13.35 -8.53
N GLY A 68 12.98 -12.20 -8.31
CA GLY A 68 12.29 -11.43 -9.36
C GLY A 68 13.22 -10.61 -10.27
N PHE A 69 14.53 -10.62 -10.05
CA PHE A 69 15.52 -9.81 -10.79
C PHE A 69 15.17 -8.31 -10.84
N LEU A 70 14.60 -7.77 -9.75
CA LEU A 70 14.04 -6.41 -9.74
C LEU A 70 15.09 -5.32 -9.52
N ALA A 71 16.31 -5.69 -9.10
CA ALA A 71 17.43 -4.78 -8.86
C ALA A 71 17.07 -3.62 -7.90
N TRP A 72 16.31 -3.91 -6.85
CA TRP A 72 15.91 -2.90 -5.87
C TRP A 72 17.11 -2.41 -5.06
N SER A 73 17.10 -1.12 -4.74
CA SER A 73 18.03 -0.52 -3.77
C SER A 73 17.68 -0.94 -2.35
N ASP A 74 18.60 -0.69 -1.42
CA ASP A 74 18.36 -0.90 0.02
C ASP A 74 17.17 -0.06 0.52
N ASP A 75 16.99 1.15 0.00
CA ASP A 75 15.85 2.02 0.32
C ASP A 75 14.52 1.44 -0.15
N ASP A 76 14.48 0.83 -1.33
CA ASP A 76 13.29 0.17 -1.86
C ASP A 76 12.94 -1.08 -1.04
N ILE A 77 13.96 -1.87 -0.67
CA ILE A 77 13.81 -3.02 0.22
C ILE A 77 13.26 -2.56 1.58
N ALA A 78 13.81 -1.48 2.15
CA ALA A 78 13.35 -0.93 3.42
C ALA A 78 11.91 -0.38 3.33
N ALA A 79 11.56 0.31 2.24
CA ALA A 79 10.22 0.84 2.02
C ALA A 79 9.17 -0.28 1.94
N VAL A 80 9.44 -1.35 1.18
CA VAL A 80 8.55 -2.51 1.09
C VAL A 80 8.46 -3.25 2.43
N THR A 81 9.58 -3.42 3.12
CA THR A 81 9.62 -4.04 4.46
C THR A 81 8.72 -3.27 5.43
N LYS A 82 8.83 -1.93 5.46
CA LYS A 82 7.99 -1.07 6.29
C LYS A 82 6.52 -1.24 5.96
N TYR A 83 6.15 -1.17 4.68
CA TYR A 83 4.77 -1.32 4.24
C TYR A 83 4.18 -2.69 4.64
N LEU A 84 4.91 -3.78 4.39
CA LEU A 84 4.49 -5.12 4.79
C LEU A 84 4.34 -5.23 6.30
N ASN A 85 5.28 -4.65 7.05
CA ASN A 85 5.23 -4.66 8.50
C ASN A 85 3.99 -3.94 9.03
N GLU A 86 3.68 -2.77 8.50
CA GLU A 86 2.48 -1.98 8.83
C GLU A 86 1.18 -2.65 8.41
N SER A 87 1.19 -3.43 7.32
CA SER A 87 -0.01 -4.06 6.78
C SER A 87 -0.33 -5.41 7.42
N TYR A 88 0.70 -6.18 7.80
CA TYR A 88 0.50 -7.60 8.15
C TYR A 88 1.21 -8.09 9.42
N TYR A 89 2.37 -7.51 9.79
CA TYR A 89 3.25 -8.16 10.77
C TYR A 89 3.37 -7.46 12.13
N GLY A 90 3.51 -6.13 12.15
CA GLY A 90 3.55 -5.36 13.39
C GLY A 90 4.83 -5.59 14.21
N PHE A 91 5.90 -6.04 13.57
CA PHE A 91 7.18 -6.23 14.24
C PHE A 91 7.77 -4.88 14.69
N LYS A 92 8.57 -4.93 15.77
CA LYS A 92 9.32 -3.79 16.26
C LYS A 92 10.40 -3.41 15.24
N GLN A 93 10.32 -2.19 14.72
CA GLN A 93 11.30 -1.67 13.78
C GLN A 93 12.63 -1.34 14.48
N PRO A 94 13.78 -1.41 13.78
CA PRO A 94 15.05 -0.91 14.29
C PRO A 94 14.92 0.56 14.68
N GLY A 95 15.21 0.88 15.93
CA GLY A 95 15.09 2.25 16.47
C GLY A 95 13.65 2.77 16.67
N GLY A 96 12.62 1.99 16.34
CA GLY A 96 11.21 2.40 16.39
C GLY A 96 10.45 1.96 17.65
N LYS A 97 9.39 2.71 17.99
CA LYS A 97 8.35 2.26 18.94
C LYS A 97 7.52 1.15 18.26
N PRO A 98 7.05 0.11 18.99
CA PRO A 98 6.19 -0.93 18.42
C PRO A 98 4.96 -0.31 17.75
N LEU A 99 4.68 -0.71 16.51
CA LEU A 99 3.46 -0.29 15.82
C LEU A 99 2.30 -1.14 16.34
N VAL A 100 1.27 -0.49 16.89
CA VAL A 100 0.01 -1.16 17.19
C VAL A 100 -0.72 -1.32 15.87
N LEU A 101 -0.77 -2.55 15.35
CA LEU A 101 -1.57 -2.86 14.17
C LEU A 101 -3.05 -2.74 14.54
N THR A 102 -3.79 -1.85 13.89
CA THR A 102 -5.21 -2.11 13.67
C THR A 102 -5.30 -3.29 12.71
N PRO A 103 -6.11 -4.34 13.00
CA PRO A 103 -6.22 -5.48 12.10
C PRO A 103 -6.54 -4.98 10.70
N ALA A 104 -5.63 -5.23 9.75
CA ALA A 104 -6.00 -5.16 8.35
C ALA A 104 -7.18 -6.12 8.19
N ALA A 105 -8.31 -5.61 7.72
CA ALA A 105 -9.45 -6.46 7.42
C ALA A 105 -8.95 -7.57 6.50
N LYS A 106 -9.02 -8.80 7.00
CA LYS A 106 -8.83 -9.98 6.16
C LYS A 106 -9.87 -9.85 5.04
N PRO A 107 -9.48 -9.87 3.74
CA PRO A 107 -10.48 -9.88 2.68
C PRO A 107 -11.41 -11.09 2.83
#